data_AF-A0A948R8V6-F1
#
_entry.id   AF-A0A948R8V6-F1
#
_cell.length_a   1.000
_cell.length_b   1.000
_cell.length_c   1.000
_cell.angle_alpha   90.00
_cell.angle_beta   90.00
_cell.angle_gamma   90.00
#
_symmetry.space_group_name_H-M   'P 1'
#
loop_
_entity.id
_entity.type
_entity.pdbx_description
1 polymer ?
#
loop_
_entity_poly.entity_id
_entity_poly.type
_entity_poly.pdbx_seq_one_letter_code
_entity_poly.pdbx_strand_id
1 'polypeptide(L)'
;MGGKAKTEKMSVTLPKELAGEIRSIASQGEISSFFTEALEHYIAYRKQKIALEKGFGAWKNESHPDLATPEDSTAYVRAIRKADSERLARLGGVSAK
;
A
#
# COMPACT_ATOMS: atom_id res chain seq x y z
N MET A 1 -15.45 -7.02 25.66
CA MET A 1 -16.16 -5.88 25.04
C MET A 1 -15.17 -5.11 24.19
N GLY A 2 -15.32 -5.14 22.86
CA GLY A 2 -14.34 -4.62 21.91
C GLY A 2 -14.16 -3.11 22.03
N GLY A 3 -12.91 -2.65 22.00
CA GLY A 3 -12.56 -1.24 22.08
C GLY A 3 -13.21 -0.45 20.94
N LYS A 4 -13.89 0.64 21.29
CA LYS A 4 -14.42 1.60 20.30
C LYS A 4 -13.29 2.01 19.36
N ALA A 5 -13.43 1.73 18.06
CA ALA A 5 -12.59 2.33 17.05
C ALA A 5 -12.58 3.85 17.28
N LYS A 6 -11.40 4.46 17.43
CA LYS A 6 -11.26 5.90 17.67
C LYS A 6 -11.57 6.64 16.36
N THR A 7 -12.83 6.92 16.12
CA THR A 7 -13.28 7.77 15.01
C THR A 7 -13.12 9.24 15.38
N GLU A 8 -12.56 10.04 14.48
CA GLU A 8 -12.46 11.50 14.63
C GLU A 8 -13.51 12.18 13.73
N LYS A 9 -14.25 13.17 14.28
CA LYS A 9 -15.26 13.90 13.51
C LYS A 9 -14.61 15.06 12.77
N MET A 10 -14.74 15.05 11.44
CA MET A 10 -14.30 16.15 10.57
C MET A 10 -15.51 16.81 9.91
N SER A 11 -15.57 18.14 9.90
CA SER A 11 -16.59 18.90 9.18
C SER A 11 -16.03 19.42 7.87
N VAL A 12 -16.74 19.18 6.77
CA VAL A 12 -16.36 19.65 5.43
C VAL A 12 -17.54 20.30 4.73
N THR A 13 -17.27 21.34 3.94
CA THR A 13 -18.27 22.00 3.11
C THR A 13 -18.20 21.46 1.70
N LEU A 14 -19.36 21.09 1.14
CA LEU A 14 -19.47 20.54 -0.21
C LEU A 14 -20.44 21.38 -1.04
N PRO A 15 -20.27 21.45 -2.37
CA PRO A 15 -21.28 21.99 -3.26
C PRO A 15 -22.64 21.33 -3.03
N LYS A 16 -23.71 22.13 -3.08
CA LYS A 16 -25.07 21.66 -2.79
C LYS A 16 -25.49 20.49 -3.69
N GLU A 17 -25.12 20.57 -4.97
CA GLU A 17 -25.40 19.54 -5.98
C GLU A 17 -24.74 18.22 -5.62
N LEU A 18 -23.43 18.22 -5.37
CA LEU A 18 -22.67 17.04 -4.96
C LEU A 18 -23.22 16.43 -3.66
N ALA A 19 -23.53 17.27 -2.66
CA ALA A 19 -24.13 16.79 -1.42
C ALA A 19 -25.53 16.18 -1.65
N GLY A 20 -26.27 16.67 -2.64
CA GLY A 20 -27.55 16.11 -3.09
C GLY A 20 -27.37 14.75 -3.74
N GLU A 21 -26.42 14.61 -4.65
CA GLU A 21 -26.08 13.34 -5.30
C GLU A 21 -25.68 12.27 -4.28
N ILE A 22 -24.79 12.61 -3.34
CA ILE A 22 -24.38 11.66 -2.28
C ILE A 22 -25.58 11.18 -1.48
N ARG A 23 -26.48 12.10 -1.08
CA ARG A 23 -27.71 11.74 -0.35
C ARG A 23 -28.73 10.95 -1.17
N SER A 24 -28.63 10.97 -2.51
CA SER A 24 -29.46 10.13 -3.37
C SER A 24 -28.95 8.69 -3.47
N ILE A 25 -27.66 8.47 -3.19
CA ILE A 25 -27.00 7.16 -3.26
C ILE A 25 -26.92 6.52 -1.87
N ALA A 26 -26.51 7.29 -0.85
CA ALA A 26 -26.26 6.82 0.50
C ALA A 26 -27.26 7.42 1.48
N SER A 27 -27.83 6.56 2.35
CA SER A 27 -28.73 7.01 3.41
C SER A 27 -27.98 7.76 4.51
N GLN A 28 -28.71 8.49 5.37
CA GLN A 28 -28.11 9.36 6.40
C GLN A 28 -27.17 8.64 7.39
N GLY A 29 -27.38 7.34 7.63
CA GLY A 29 -26.49 6.51 8.47
C GLY A 29 -25.26 5.96 7.75
N GLU A 30 -25.26 6.00 6.41
CA GLU A 30 -24.21 5.43 5.56
C GLU A 30 -23.25 6.49 5.03
N ILE A 31 -23.57 7.78 5.21
CA ILE A 31 -22.75 8.90 4.73
C ILE A 31 -21.29 8.78 5.19
N SER A 32 -21.05 8.50 6.48
CA SER A 32 -19.68 8.33 6.97
C SER A 32 -18.96 7.17 6.28
N SER A 33 -19.64 6.03 6.07
CA SER A 33 -19.05 4.88 5.37
C SER A 33 -18.73 5.22 3.91
N PHE A 34 -19.65 5.90 3.23
CA PHE A 34 -19.48 6.37 1.86
C PHE A 34 -18.25 7.27 1.73
N PHE A 35 -18.08 8.23 2.64
CA PHE A 35 -16.89 9.08 2.66
C PHE A 35 -15.63 8.30 2.99
N THR A 36 -15.68 7.40 3.98
CA THR A 36 -14.50 6.59 4.35
C THR A 36 -14.00 5.80 3.16
N GLU A 37 -14.87 5.06 2.46
CA GLU A 37 -14.49 4.27 1.29
C GLU A 37 -13.90 5.15 0.19
N ALA A 38 -14.60 6.22 -0.20
CA ALA A 38 -14.13 7.12 -1.26
C ALA A 38 -12.78 7.78 -0.92
N LEU A 39 -12.59 8.21 0.33
CA LEU A 39 -11.36 8.85 0.78
C LEU A 39 -10.21 7.85 0.90
N GLU A 40 -10.44 6.62 1.35
CA GLU A 40 -9.42 5.57 1.39
C GLU A 40 -8.89 5.27 -0.01
N HIS A 41 -9.77 5.10 -0.99
CA HIS A 41 -9.40 4.92 -2.39
C HIS A 41 -8.61 6.12 -2.93
N TYR A 42 -9.09 7.34 -2.67
CA TYR A 42 -8.42 8.54 -3.17
C TYR A 42 -7.05 8.77 -2.53
N ILE A 43 -6.91 8.52 -1.22
CA ILE A 43 -5.63 8.61 -0.51
C ILE A 43 -4.66 7.57 -1.04
N ALA A 44 -5.10 6.32 -1.25
CA ALA A 44 -4.27 5.26 -1.82
C ALA A 44 -3.74 5.66 -3.21
N TYR A 45 -4.62 6.15 -4.08
CA TYR A 45 -4.24 6.66 -5.40
C TYR A 45 -3.23 7.81 -5.31
N ARG A 46 -3.43 8.78 -4.43
CA ARG A 46 -2.50 9.92 -4.24
C ARG A 46 -1.15 9.47 -3.72
N LYS A 47 -1.10 8.54 -2.76
CA LYS A 47 0.15 7.95 -2.26
C LYS A 47 0.91 7.24 -3.38
N GLN A 48 0.22 6.44 -4.19
CA GLN A 48 0.82 5.75 -5.32
C GLN A 48 1.40 6.74 -6.33
N LYS A 49 0.63 7.77 -6.72
CA LYS A 49 1.11 8.80 -7.64
C LYS A 49 2.38 9.48 -7.13
N ILE A 50 2.41 9.88 -5.86
CA ILE A 50 3.60 10.50 -5.24
C ILE A 50 4.77 9.52 -5.22
N ALA A 51 4.52 8.24 -4.92
CA ALA A 51 5.57 7.22 -4.92
C ALA A 51 6.15 7.01 -6.32
N LEU A 52 5.32 7.03 -7.37
CA LEU A 52 5.79 6.96 -8.75
C LEU A 52 6.59 8.21 -9.16
N GLU A 53 6.11 9.40 -8.81
CA GLU A 53 6.82 10.65 -9.10
C GLU A 53 8.17 10.73 -8.39
N LYS A 54 8.23 10.34 -7.11
CA LYS A 54 9.48 10.32 -6.34
C LYS A 54 10.40 9.16 -6.69
N GLY A 55 9.82 8.01 -7.03
CA GLY A 55 10.54 6.80 -7.40
C GLY A 55 11.03 6.83 -8.85
N PHE A 56 10.52 7.74 -9.68
CA PHE A 56 11.00 7.94 -11.03
C PHE A 56 12.48 8.35 -11.02
N GLY A 57 13.33 7.49 -11.57
CA GLY A 57 14.78 7.68 -11.55
C GLY A 57 15.46 7.29 -10.23
N ALA A 58 14.76 6.63 -9.30
CA ALA A 58 15.38 5.98 -8.14
C ALA A 58 16.20 4.75 -8.55
N TRP A 59 15.79 4.05 -9.62
CA TRP A 59 16.59 3.01 -10.26
C TRP A 59 17.31 3.58 -11.48
N LYS A 60 18.56 4.00 -11.28
CA LYS A 60 19.51 4.31 -12.36
C LYS A 60 20.66 3.31 -12.33
N ASN A 61 21.16 2.96 -13.50
CA ASN A 61 22.32 2.05 -13.62
C ASN A 61 23.55 2.60 -12.89
N GLU A 62 23.74 3.93 -12.84
CA GLU A 62 24.87 4.51 -12.08
C GLU A 62 24.71 4.34 -10.56
N SER A 63 23.47 4.28 -10.06
CA SER A 63 23.17 4.14 -8.63
C SER A 63 23.07 2.67 -8.20
N HIS A 64 22.73 1.78 -9.13
CA HIS A 64 22.58 0.34 -8.92
C HIS A 64 23.23 -0.47 -10.05
N PRO A 65 24.57 -0.44 -10.16
CA PRO A 65 25.29 -1.17 -11.21
C PRO A 65 25.13 -2.70 -11.07
N ASP A 66 24.85 -3.17 -9.85
CA ASP A 66 24.56 -4.57 -9.49
C ASP A 66 23.20 -5.07 -9.99
N LEU A 67 22.37 -4.19 -10.57
CA LEU A 67 21.07 -4.50 -11.14
C LEU A 67 20.90 -3.90 -12.55
N ALA A 68 22.01 -3.54 -13.21
CA ALA A 68 21.99 -2.78 -14.46
C ALA A 68 21.45 -3.58 -15.65
N THR A 69 21.59 -4.91 -15.64
CA THR A 69 21.10 -5.80 -16.70
C THR A 69 20.00 -6.76 -16.20
N PRO A 70 19.17 -7.31 -17.12
CA PRO A 70 18.22 -8.37 -16.77
C PRO A 70 18.89 -9.59 -16.12
N GLU A 71 20.11 -9.93 -16.53
CA GLU A 71 20.91 -11.02 -15.98
C GLU A 71 21.30 -10.74 -14.52
N ASP A 72 21.70 -9.50 -14.20
CA ASP A 72 22.06 -9.07 -12.85
C ASP A 72 20.87 -9.17 -11.90
N SER A 73 19.70 -8.70 -12.36
CA SER A 73 18.44 -8.83 -11.62
C SER A 73 18.08 -10.29 -11.36
N THR A 74 18.29 -11.16 -12.36
CA THR A 74 18.06 -12.61 -12.23
C THR A 74 19.01 -13.24 -11.21
N ALA A 75 20.28 -12.85 -11.24
CA ALA A 75 21.30 -13.32 -10.31
C ALA A 75 20.98 -12.89 -8.86
N TYR A 76 20.58 -11.63 -8.67
CA TYR A 76 20.14 -11.09 -7.38
C TYR A 76 18.96 -11.86 -6.79
N VAL A 77 17.89 -12.07 -7.57
CA VAL A 77 16.72 -12.83 -7.11
C VAL A 77 17.09 -14.27 -6.77
N ARG A 78 17.96 -14.92 -7.58
CA ARG A 78 18.44 -16.27 -7.29
C ARG A 78 19.24 -16.32 -5.97
N ALA A 79 20.09 -15.33 -5.71
CA ALA A 79 20.86 -15.25 -4.47
C ALA A 79 19.95 -15.12 -3.23
N ILE A 80 18.93 -14.26 -3.28
CA ILE A 80 17.94 -14.12 -2.20
C ILE A 80 17.25 -15.45 -1.91
N ARG A 81 16.74 -16.11 -2.96
CA ARG A 81 16.02 -17.39 -2.81
C ARG A 81 16.91 -18.48 -2.23
N LYS A 82 18.18 -18.52 -2.64
CA LYS A 82 19.16 -19.47 -2.09
C LYS A 82 19.40 -19.20 -0.59
N ALA A 83 19.65 -17.95 -0.21
CA ALA A 83 19.85 -17.57 1.18
C ALA A 83 18.63 -17.90 2.06
N ASP A 84 17.41 -17.70 1.53
CA ASP A 84 16.18 -18.04 2.25
C ASP A 84 16.01 -19.56 2.41
N SER A 85 16.32 -20.34 1.37
CA SER A 85 16.29 -21.81 1.44
C SER A 85 17.27 -22.35 2.49
N GLU A 86 18.49 -21.78 2.54
CA GLU A 86 19.50 -22.12 3.55
C GLU A 86 19.06 -21.72 4.96
N ARG A 87 18.40 -20.56 5.11
CA ARG A 87 17.80 -20.12 6.38
C ARG A 87 16.71 -21.09 6.84
N LEU A 88 15.80 -21.47 5.94
CA LEU A 88 14.73 -22.43 6.24
C LEU A 88 15.28 -23.80 6.61
N ALA A 89 16.31 -24.29 5.91
CA ALA A 89 16.98 -25.54 6.26
C ALA A 89 17.59 -25.49 7.68
N ARG A 90 18.24 -24.38 8.05
CA ARG A 90 18.75 -24.19 9.43
C ARG A 90 17.63 -24.20 10.48
N LEU A 91 16.50 -23.56 10.19
CA LEU A 91 15.36 -23.50 11.13
C LEU A 91 14.58 -24.82 11.20
N GLY A 92 14.45 -25.54 10.08
CA GLY A 92 13.84 -26.87 10.02
C GLY A 92 14.65 -27.95 10.75
N GLY A 93 15.95 -27.72 10.97
CA GLY A 93 16.80 -28.53 11.85
C GLY A 93 16.58 -28.29 13.36
N VAL A 94 15.84 -27.25 13.75
CA VAL A 94 15.56 -26.92 15.17
C VAL A 94 14.27 -27.58 15.67
N SER A 95 13.43 -28.13 14.79
CA SER A 95 12.16 -28.77 15.19
C SER A 95 12.26 -30.27 15.49
N ALA A 96 13.46 -30.86 15.44
CA ALA A 96 13.70 -32.27 15.81
C ALA A 96 14.50 -32.35 17.12
N LYS A 97 13.84 -32.04 18.25
CA LYS A 97 14.23 -32.47 19.60
C LYS A 97 13.06 -32.39 20.56
#